data_AF-A0A382PTX8-F1
#
_entry.id   AF-A0A382PTX8-F1
#
_cell.length_a   1.000
_cell.length_b   1.000
_cell.length_c   1.000
_cell.angle_alpha   90.00
_cell.angle_beta   90.00
_cell.angle_gamma   90.00
#
_symmetry.space_group_name_H-M   'P 1'
#
loop_
_entity.id
_entity.type
_entity.pdbx_description
1 polymer ?
#
loop_
_entity_poly.entity_id
_entity_poly.type
_entity_poly.pdbx_seq_one_letter_code
_entity_poly.pdbx_strand_id
1 'polypeptide(L)'
;MSKNKLIDPCIGLCKFDPVTGYCYGCACTLQDRNKWTNGTSDTWKSKNLHDIKRRLSNSWPLNSWLSNYKYKQEKGESLFEIGEKILDIPDDEFLKSDSK
;
A
#
# COMPACT_ATOMS: atom_id res chain seq x y z
N MET A 1 7.66 -1.88 -22.36
CA MET A 1 7.66 -2.60 -21.07
C MET A 1 8.34 -1.71 -20.04
N SER A 2 7.54 -1.10 -19.16
CA SER A 2 8.03 -0.20 -18.12
C SER A 2 8.87 -1.00 -17.11
N LYS A 3 10.11 -0.51 -16.84
CA LYS A 3 10.91 -0.96 -15.69
C LYS A 3 10.00 -1.08 -14.47
N ASN A 4 10.11 -2.17 -13.69
CA ASN A 4 9.48 -2.28 -12.38
C ASN A 4 9.92 -1.08 -11.52
N LYS A 5 9.09 -0.03 -11.50
CA LYS A 5 9.40 1.21 -10.79
C LYS A 5 9.39 0.89 -9.30
N LEU A 6 10.54 1.05 -8.65
CA LEU A 6 10.68 0.92 -7.20
C LEU A 6 10.04 2.16 -6.57
N ILE A 7 8.83 1.99 -6.02
CA ILE A 7 8.06 3.04 -5.37
C ILE A 7 7.79 2.67 -3.92
N ASP A 8 7.41 3.67 -3.10
CA ASP A 8 7.03 3.47 -1.71
C ASP A 8 5.92 2.40 -1.60
N PRO A 9 6.16 1.32 -0.82
CA PRO A 9 5.23 0.19 -0.66
C PRO A 9 4.00 0.48 0.19
N CYS A 10 3.87 1.67 0.78
CA CYS A 10 2.67 2.07 1.52
C CYS A 10 1.42 2.08 0.61
N ILE A 11 0.32 1.52 1.10
CA ILE A 11 -0.98 1.43 0.38
C ILE A 11 -2.08 2.28 1.05
N GLY A 12 -1.72 3.35 1.75
CA GLY A 12 -2.70 4.20 2.46
C GLY A 12 -3.25 3.64 3.78
N LEU A 13 -3.34 2.31 3.93
CA LEU A 13 -3.71 1.68 5.21
C LEU A 13 -2.56 1.77 6.23
N CYS A 14 -2.68 2.71 7.19
CA CYS A 14 -1.63 3.00 8.17
C CYS A 14 -2.06 2.67 9.61
N LYS A 15 -2.07 1.37 9.94
CA LYS A 15 -2.26 0.86 11.30
C LYS A 15 -1.12 -0.10 11.64
N PHE A 16 -0.57 -0.01 12.84
CA PHE A 16 0.59 -0.82 13.25
C PHE A 16 0.19 -1.85 14.30
N ASP A 17 0.76 -3.03 14.20
CA ASP A 17 0.74 -4.03 15.25
C ASP A 17 1.65 -3.56 16.41
N PRO A 18 1.12 -3.34 17.63
CA PRO A 18 1.92 -2.87 18.76
C PRO A 18 2.94 -3.90 19.26
N VAL A 19 2.77 -5.19 18.94
CA VAL A 19 3.69 -6.26 19.36
C VAL A 19 4.89 -6.34 18.42
N THR A 20 4.65 -6.32 17.10
CA THR A 20 5.71 -6.51 16.10
C THR A 20 6.25 -5.21 15.51
N GLY A 21 5.51 -4.10 15.63
CA GLY A 21 5.85 -2.79 15.05
C GLY A 21 5.65 -2.70 13.54
N TYR A 22 5.02 -3.70 12.92
CA TYR A 22 4.75 -3.72 11.48
C TYR A 22 3.39 -3.10 11.14
N CYS A 23 3.35 -2.34 10.03
CA CYS A 23 2.10 -1.84 9.47
C CYS A 23 1.26 -2.98 8.88
N TYR A 24 -0.02 -3.07 9.23
CA TYR A 24 -0.95 -4.05 8.66
C TYR A 24 -1.15 -3.89 7.14
N GLY A 25 -0.97 -2.67 6.61
CA GLY A 25 -1.13 -2.40 5.19
C GLY A 25 0.06 -2.83 4.33
N CYS A 26 1.29 -2.60 4.79
CA CYS A 26 2.49 -2.81 3.96
C CYS A 26 3.64 -3.56 4.65
N ALA A 27 3.44 -4.03 5.89
CA ALA A 27 4.47 -4.65 6.72
C ALA A 27 5.78 -3.85 6.88
N CYS A 28 5.77 -2.54 6.59
CA CYS A 28 6.87 -1.64 6.91
C CYS A 28 6.82 -1.26 8.39
N THR A 29 7.99 -1.10 8.99
CA THR A 29 8.14 -0.39 10.26
C THR A 29 8.15 1.13 10.03
N LEU A 30 8.06 1.91 11.12
CA LEU A 30 8.28 3.37 11.05
C LEU A 30 9.69 3.71 10.53
N GLN A 31 10.70 2.91 10.87
CA GLN A 31 12.06 3.09 10.37
C GLN A 31 12.16 2.84 8.86
N ASP A 32 11.50 1.79 8.35
CA ASP A 32 11.41 1.52 6.91
C ASP A 32 10.80 2.72 6.19
N ARG A 33 9.68 3.27 6.70
CA ARG A 33 9.01 4.43 6.12
C ARG A 33 9.92 5.65 6.05
N ASN A 34 10.57 6.00 7.15
CA ASN A 34 11.52 7.13 7.18
C ASN A 34 12.67 6.92 6.18
N LYS A 35 13.15 5.68 6.03
CA LYS A 35 14.21 5.34 5.10
C LYS A 35 13.78 5.45 3.63
N TRP A 36 12.53 5.14 3.31
CA TRP A 36 11.96 5.40 1.97
C TRP A 36 11.92 6.90 1.66
N THR A 37 11.52 7.74 2.62
CA THR A 37 11.45 9.20 2.45
C THR A 37 12.81 9.87 2.30
N ASN A 38 13.82 9.42 3.05
CA ASN A 38 15.14 10.07 3.11
C ASN A 38 16.06 9.79 1.90
N GLY A 39 15.57 9.09 0.87
CA GLY A 39 16.37 8.73 -0.29
C GLY A 39 17.37 7.62 0.03
N THR A 40 17.01 6.38 -0.29
CA THR A 40 17.83 5.18 -0.04
C THR A 40 18.16 4.46 -1.35
N SER A 41 19.15 3.57 -1.33
CA SER A 41 19.60 2.83 -2.51
C SER A 41 18.52 1.89 -3.07
N ASP A 42 18.54 1.69 -4.39
CA ASP A 42 17.64 0.76 -5.07
C ASP A 42 17.86 -0.70 -4.66
N THR A 43 19.08 -1.06 -4.23
CA THR A 43 19.39 -2.36 -3.63
C THR A 43 18.62 -2.57 -2.33
N TRP A 44 18.58 -1.55 -1.47
CA TRP A 44 17.80 -1.62 -0.23
C TRP A 44 16.30 -1.66 -0.53
N LYS A 45 15.80 -0.83 -1.45
CA LYS A 45 14.39 -0.82 -1.85
C LYS A 45 13.93 -2.19 -2.36
N SER A 46 14.73 -2.80 -3.24
CA SER A 46 14.43 -4.13 -3.78
C SER A 46 14.38 -5.20 -2.68
N LYS A 47 15.35 -5.16 -1.75
CA LYS A 47 15.37 -6.06 -0.59
C LYS A 47 14.15 -5.82 0.31
N ASN A 48 13.81 -4.56 0.60
CA ASN A 48 12.67 -4.21 1.43
C ASN A 48 11.35 -4.69 0.82
N LEU A 49 11.14 -4.49 -0.48
CA LEU A 49 9.98 -5.02 -1.20
C LEU A 49 9.90 -6.56 -1.15
N HIS A 50 11.04 -7.25 -1.25
CA HIS A 50 11.10 -8.70 -1.08
C HIS A 50 10.73 -9.12 0.35
N ASP A 51 11.26 -8.44 1.37
CA ASP A 51 10.95 -8.71 2.77
C ASP A 51 9.47 -8.42 3.09
N ILE A 52 8.87 -7.39 2.50
CA ILE A 52 7.44 -7.10 2.62
C ILE A 52 6.61 -8.27 2.09
N LYS A 53 6.91 -8.78 0.89
CA LYS A 53 6.22 -9.95 0.34
C LYS A 53 6.33 -11.17 1.26
N ARG A 54 7.51 -11.42 1.82
CA ARG A 54 7.77 -12.52 2.76
C ARG A 54 7.06 -12.34 4.10
N ARG A 55 6.97 -11.11 4.63
CA ARG A 55 6.24 -10.83 5.87
C ARG A 55 4.73 -10.99 5.67
N LEU A 56 4.23 -10.51 4.54
CA LEU A 56 2.83 -10.59 4.21
C LEU A 56 2.39 -12.01 3.81
N SER A 57 3.27 -12.87 3.29
CA SER A 57 2.92 -14.23 2.85
C SER A 57 2.36 -15.11 3.97
N ASN A 58 2.68 -14.82 5.22
CA ASN A 58 2.20 -15.56 6.39
C ASN A 58 0.98 -14.89 7.05
N SER A 59 0.36 -13.91 6.37
CA SER A 59 -0.77 -13.14 6.88
C SER A 59 -1.85 -12.96 5.81
N TRP A 60 -3.10 -12.72 6.25
CA TRP A 60 -4.28 -12.56 5.39
C TRP A 60 -4.14 -11.57 4.19
N PRO A 61 -3.30 -10.50 4.17
CA PRO A 61 -3.38 -9.51 3.10
C PRO A 61 -2.26 -9.55 2.06
N LEU A 62 -1.55 -10.67 1.79
CA LEU A 62 -0.57 -10.68 0.67
C LEU A 62 -1.21 -10.32 -0.68
N ASN A 63 -2.32 -10.98 -1.03
CA ASN A 63 -3.01 -10.72 -2.29
C ASN A 63 -3.60 -9.30 -2.33
N SER A 64 -4.13 -8.82 -1.21
CA SER A 64 -4.64 -7.45 -1.09
C SER A 64 -3.53 -6.42 -1.32
N TRP A 65 -2.37 -6.61 -0.69
CA TRP A 65 -1.22 -5.73 -0.87
C TRP A 65 -0.69 -5.78 -2.30
N LEU A 66 -0.55 -6.97 -2.91
CA LEU A 66 -0.07 -7.12 -4.29
C LEU A 66 -0.96 -6.36 -5.28
N SER A 67 -2.29 -6.50 -5.15
CA SER A 67 -3.25 -5.79 -6.00
C SER A 67 -3.20 -4.28 -5.81
N ASN A 68 -3.17 -3.81 -4.56
CA ASN A 68 -3.06 -2.38 -4.23
C ASN A 68 -1.75 -1.77 -4.75
N TYR A 69 -0.63 -2.45 -4.51
CA TYR A 69 0.69 -1.97 -4.90
C TYR A 69 0.84 -1.93 -6.42
N LYS A 70 0.41 -2.98 -7.13
CA LYS A 70 0.40 -2.99 -8.60
C LYS A 70 -0.44 -1.84 -9.16
N TYR A 71 -1.65 -1.66 -8.63
CA TYR A 71 -2.51 -0.55 -9.05
C TYR A 71 -1.85 0.82 -8.81
N LYS A 72 -1.21 1.01 -7.66
CA LYS A 72 -0.42 2.22 -7.34
C LYS A 72 0.75 2.44 -8.30
N GLN A 73 1.44 1.37 -8.70
CA GLN A 73 2.51 1.46 -9.70
C GLN A 73 1.99 1.94 -11.06
N GLU A 74 0.78 1.56 -11.43
CA GLU A 74 0.15 1.89 -12.72
C GLU A 74 -0.56 3.25 -12.71
N LYS A 75 -1.14 3.66 -11.58
CA LYS A 75 -2.08 4.80 -11.48
C LYS A 75 -1.64 5.92 -10.55
N GLY A 76 -0.64 5.70 -9.69
CA GLY A 76 -0.12 6.70 -8.75
C GLY A 76 -0.83 6.73 -7.38
N GLU A 77 -1.99 6.08 -7.24
CA GLU A 77 -2.74 5.89 -5.99
C GLU A 77 -3.13 4.41 -5.83
N SER A 78 -3.34 3.95 -4.61
CA SER A 78 -3.74 2.57 -4.29
C SER A 78 -5.26 2.39 -4.29
N LEU A 79 -5.74 1.15 -4.43
CA LEU A 79 -7.18 0.84 -4.38
C LEU A 79 -7.81 1.20 -3.02
N PHE A 80 -7.04 1.05 -1.94
CA PHE A 80 -7.47 1.45 -0.60
C PHE A 80 -7.71 2.96 -0.52
N GLU A 81 -6.78 3.78 -1.04
CA GLU A 81 -6.96 5.24 -1.09
C GLU A 81 -8.17 5.65 -1.93
N ILE A 82 -8.51 4.90 -2.99
CA ILE A 82 -9.74 5.12 -3.76
C ILE A 82 -10.98 4.74 -2.94
N GLY A 83 -10.95 3.60 -2.24
CA GLY A 83 -12.06 3.14 -1.40
C GLY A 83 -12.41 4.14 -0.31
N GLU A 84 -11.41 4.68 0.41
CA GLU A 84 -11.62 5.71 1.42
C GLU A 84 -12.31 6.95 0.85
N LYS A 85 -11.91 7.41 -0.35
CA LYS A 85 -12.55 8.54 -1.02
C LYS A 85 -14.01 8.29 -1.39
N ILE A 86 -14.40 7.04 -1.68
CA ILE A 86 -15.78 6.67 -1.97
C ILE A 86 -16.62 6.73 -0.68
N LEU A 87 -16.06 6.26 0.44
CA LEU A 87 -16.74 6.28 1.74
C LEU A 87 -16.93 7.69 2.29
N ASP A 88 -16.10 8.65 1.88
CA ASP A 88 -16.25 10.06 2.22
C ASP A 88 -17.35 10.78 1.42
N ILE A 89 -17.99 10.12 0.44
CA ILE A 89 -19.12 10.67 -0.31
C ILE A 89 -20.38 10.56 0.56
N PRO A 90 -21.18 11.64 0.71
CA PRO A 90 -22.48 11.56 1.39
C PRO A 90 -23.35 10.43 0.81
N ASP A 91 -24.01 9.67 1.68
CA ASP A 91 -24.82 8.49 1.30
C ASP A 91 -25.84 8.79 0.16
N ASP A 92 -26.32 10.03 0.07
CA ASP A 92 -27.31 10.47 -0.91
C ASP A 92 -26.74 10.79 -2.32
N GLU A 93 -25.42 10.88 -2.48
CA GLU A 93 -24.75 11.02 -3.78
C GLU A 93 -24.33 9.68 -4.37
N PHE A 94 -23.93 8.72 -3.53
CA PHE A 94 -23.54 7.37 -3.97
C PHE A 94 -24.71 6.62 -4.64
N LEU A 95 -25.93 6.75 -4.10
CA LEU A 95 -27.13 6.12 -4.67
C LEU A 95 -27.54 6.72 -6.03
N LYS A 96 -27.07 7.92 -6.38
CA LYS A 96 -27.38 8.59 -7.65
C LYS A 96 -26.43 8.18 -8.79
N SER A 97 -25.24 7.64 -8.49
CA SER A 97 -24.29 7.20 -9.52
C SER A 97 -24.66 5.87 -10.18
N ASP A 98 -25.46 5.03 -9.50
CA ASP A 98 -25.90 3.72 -10.02
C ASP A 98 -27.19 3.82 -10.85
N SER A 99 -27.68 5.04 -11.10
CA SER A 99 -28.92 5.31 -11.86
C SER A 99 -28.70 5.61 -13.35
N LYS A 100 -27.53 5.28 -13.92
CA LYS A 100 -27.18 5.57 -15.32
C LYS A 100 -26.63 4.36 -16.06
#